data_AF-A0A6S6T0T1-F1
#
_entry.id   AF-A0A6S6T0T1-F1
#
_cell.length_a   1.000
_cell.length_b   1.000
_cell.length_c   1.000
_cell.angle_alpha   90.00
_cell.angle_beta   90.00
_cell.angle_gamma   90.00
#
_symmetry.space_group_name_H-M   'P 1'
#
loop_
_entity.id
_entity.type
_entity.pdbx_description
1 polymer ?
#
loop_
_entity_poly.entity_id
_entity_poly.type
_entity_poly.pdbx_seq_one_letter_code
_entity_poly.pdbx_strand_id
1 'polypeptide(L)'
;MDNLGKQRVGKLLMELVWWILTGIVAWMVVQPLWSEFIKYEYIYELILFVVILITYTRYLFLLKYTFLAQFQVGKFILIFASIPLIFYLINLFFGYQDFLERQSEGMEAYQIYFRADMTFDEHGEVIKYLSKVYSFFALCAIIVVIMSPFRLLISYWRVYNKVGTV
;
A
#
# COMPACT_ATOMS: atom_id res chain seq x y z
N MET A 1 9.72 37.54 -3.83
CA MET A 1 10.38 36.22 -3.85
C MET A 1 10.10 35.38 -2.59
N ASP A 2 9.58 35.99 -1.52
CA ASP A 2 9.31 35.32 -0.23
C ASP A 2 8.11 34.33 -0.24
N ASN A 3 7.11 34.56 -1.11
CA ASN A 3 5.91 33.72 -1.20
C ASN A 3 6.15 32.32 -1.81
N LEU A 4 7.21 32.16 -2.63
CA LEU A 4 7.52 30.88 -3.29
C LEU A 4 8.15 29.88 -2.32
N GLY A 5 8.97 30.34 -1.37
CA GLY A 5 9.55 29.49 -0.32
C GLY A 5 8.50 28.98 0.64
N LYS A 6 7.60 29.85 1.11
CA LYS A 6 6.51 29.51 2.05
C LYS A 6 5.54 28.47 1.46
N GLN A 7 5.21 28.56 0.16
CA GLN A 7 4.40 27.55 -0.53
C GLN A 7 5.11 26.21 -0.71
N ARG A 8 6.43 26.19 -0.97
CA ARG A 8 7.20 24.93 -1.08
C ARG A 8 7.34 24.24 0.27
N VAL A 9 7.62 24.99 1.33
CA VAL A 9 7.69 24.46 2.70
C VAL A 9 6.35 23.86 3.14
N GLY A 10 5.23 24.51 2.82
CA GLY A 10 3.90 23.95 3.10
C GLY A 10 3.63 22.61 2.40
N LYS A 11 4.06 22.46 1.15
CA LYS A 11 3.93 21.18 0.40
C LYS A 11 4.82 20.08 0.97
N LEU A 12 6.06 20.40 1.37
CA LEU A 12 6.97 19.45 2.00
C LEU A 12 6.49 19.00 3.38
N LEU A 13 5.96 19.92 4.21
CA LEU A 13 5.36 19.58 5.49
C LEU A 13 4.15 18.65 5.30
N MET A 14 3.32 18.91 4.30
CA MET A 14 2.19 18.03 3.98
C MET A 14 2.66 16.63 3.60
N GLU A 15 3.70 16.52 2.77
CA GLU A 15 4.28 15.22 2.40
C GLU A 15 4.85 14.48 3.61
N LEU A 16 5.58 15.18 4.50
CA LEU A 16 6.12 14.62 5.74
C LEU A 16 5.03 14.08 6.66
N VAL A 17 3.94 14.84 6.86
CA VAL A 17 2.80 14.41 7.66
C VAL A 17 2.19 13.12 7.10
N TRP A 18 2.07 13.01 5.78
CA TRP A 18 1.57 11.78 5.14
C TRP A 18 2.51 10.60 5.34
N TRP A 19 3.82 10.79 5.25
CA TRP A 19 4.79 9.71 5.49
C TRP A 19 4.80 9.26 6.95
N ILE A 20 4.66 10.20 7.91
CA ILE A 20 4.50 9.87 9.33
C ILE A 20 3.22 9.06 9.55
N LEU A 21 2.09 9.50 8.95
CA LEU A 21 0.83 8.78 9.04
C LEU A 21 0.94 7.36 8.47
N THR A 22 1.61 7.20 7.31
CA THR A 22 1.89 5.87 6.74
C THR A 22 2.70 5.01 7.71
N GLY A 23 3.75 5.56 8.31
CA GLY A 23 4.58 4.86 9.28
C GLY A 23 3.79 4.42 10.52
N ILE A 24 2.91 5.28 11.04
CA ILE A 24 2.05 4.97 12.18
C ILE A 24 1.09 3.82 11.83
N VAL A 25 0.40 3.91 10.69
CA VAL A 25 -0.55 2.86 10.27
C VAL A 25 0.18 1.54 10.03
N ALA A 26 1.31 1.56 9.33
CA ALA A 26 2.12 0.35 9.11
C ALA A 26 2.57 -0.26 10.43
N TRP A 27 3.05 0.56 11.38
CA TRP A 27 3.46 0.09 12.69
C TRP A 27 2.29 -0.52 13.47
N MET A 28 1.13 0.15 13.56
CA MET A 28 -0.04 -0.35 14.28
C MET A 28 -0.55 -1.70 13.75
N VAL A 29 -0.54 -1.86 12.43
CA VAL A 29 -1.03 -3.06 11.75
C VAL A 29 -0.10 -4.25 11.98
N VAL A 30 1.20 -3.97 12.04
CA VAL A 30 2.24 -5.00 12.06
C VAL A 30 2.72 -5.33 13.48
N GLN A 31 2.55 -4.42 14.43
CA GLN A 31 2.96 -4.59 15.83
C GLN A 31 2.54 -5.93 16.47
N PRO A 32 1.28 -6.41 16.34
CA PRO A 32 0.89 -7.70 16.94
C PRO A 32 1.49 -8.93 16.25
N LEU A 33 2.13 -8.77 15.08
CA LEU A 33 2.73 -9.86 14.30
C LEU A 33 4.23 -10.02 14.57
N TRP A 34 4.93 -8.98 15.04
CA TRP A 34 6.39 -9.02 15.23
C TRP A 34 6.85 -9.99 16.31
N SER A 35 6.03 -10.16 17.36
CA SER A 35 6.36 -11.11 18.39
C SER A 35 6.26 -12.52 17.83
N GLU A 36 5.25 -12.82 17.01
CA GLU A 36 4.83 -14.19 16.71
C GLU A 36 5.58 -14.90 15.57
N PHE A 37 6.25 -14.16 14.68
CA PHE A 37 6.88 -14.72 13.48
C PHE A 37 8.41 -14.84 13.60
N ILE A 38 8.95 -15.97 13.12
CA ILE A 38 10.40 -16.15 12.89
C ILE A 38 10.78 -15.70 11.47
N LYS A 39 9.90 -15.93 10.48
CA LYS A 39 10.07 -15.48 9.09
C LYS A 39 9.12 -14.33 8.78
N TYR A 40 9.69 -13.19 8.39
CA TYR A 40 8.99 -11.92 8.22
C TYR A 40 8.50 -11.62 6.79
N GLU A 41 8.53 -12.60 5.88
CA GLU A 41 8.21 -12.42 4.45
C GLU A 41 6.84 -11.74 4.24
N TYR A 42 5.78 -12.33 4.79
CA TYR A 42 4.42 -11.78 4.69
C TYR A 42 4.22 -10.48 5.47
N ILE A 43 5.05 -10.22 6.49
CA ILE A 43 5.04 -8.94 7.22
C ILE A 43 5.61 -7.82 6.35
N TYR A 44 6.68 -8.08 5.59
CA TYR A 44 7.23 -7.11 4.64
C TYR A 44 6.26 -6.81 3.51
N GLU A 45 5.60 -7.83 2.97
CA GLU A 45 4.54 -7.65 1.97
C GLU A 45 3.37 -6.83 2.52
N LEU A 46 2.94 -7.09 3.77
CA LEU A 46 1.90 -6.32 4.44
C LEU A 46 2.27 -4.84 4.57
N ILE A 47 3.50 -4.54 5.01
CA ILE A 47 4.01 -3.16 5.07
C ILE A 47 3.97 -2.51 3.69
N LEU A 48 4.42 -3.23 2.66
CA LEU A 48 4.39 -2.76 1.28
C LEU A 48 2.97 -2.40 0.84
N PHE A 49 1.98 -3.26 1.10
CA PHE A 49 0.58 -2.97 0.77
C PHE A 49 0.05 -1.72 1.48
N VAL A 50 0.35 -1.55 2.78
CA VAL A 50 -0.04 -0.34 3.54
C VAL A 50 0.58 0.92 2.91
N VAL A 51 1.87 0.89 2.62
CA VAL A 51 2.60 2.02 2.03
C VAL A 51 2.02 2.38 0.66
N ILE A 52 1.77 1.38 -0.19
CA ILE A 52 1.19 1.59 -1.52
C ILE A 52 -0.23 2.13 -1.41
N LEU A 53 -1.07 1.53 -0.56
CA LEU A 53 -2.45 1.96 -0.36
C LEU A 53 -2.50 3.46 -0.01
N ILE A 54 -1.75 3.88 1.01
CA ILE A 54 -1.77 5.27 1.46
C ILE A 54 -1.17 6.20 0.40
N THR A 55 -0.08 5.80 -0.24
CA THR A 55 0.58 6.60 -1.29
C THR A 55 -0.31 6.82 -2.50
N TYR A 56 -0.94 5.76 -3.02
CA TYR A 56 -1.83 5.83 -4.16
C TYR A 56 -3.18 6.47 -3.81
N THR A 57 -3.69 6.28 -2.59
CA THR A 57 -4.89 6.97 -2.12
C THR A 57 -4.65 8.48 -2.04
N ARG A 58 -3.47 8.90 -1.57
CA ARG A 58 -3.04 10.30 -1.61
C ARG A 58 -3.01 10.83 -3.05
N TYR A 59 -2.45 10.08 -3.99
CA TYR A 59 -2.44 10.49 -5.40
C TYR A 59 -3.81 10.51 -6.05
N LEU A 60 -4.73 9.65 -5.61
CA LEU A 60 -6.13 9.76 -5.98
C LEU A 60 -6.70 11.07 -5.40
N PHE A 61 -6.94 11.16 -4.10
CA PHE A 61 -7.76 12.23 -3.53
C PHE A 61 -7.09 13.61 -3.52
N LEU A 62 -5.79 13.68 -3.25
CA LEU A 62 -5.06 14.92 -3.00
C LEU A 62 -4.22 15.38 -4.20
N LEU A 63 -4.43 14.83 -5.41
CA LEU A 63 -3.64 15.18 -6.60
C LEU A 63 -3.51 16.70 -6.82
N LYS A 64 -4.55 17.48 -6.48
CA LYS A 64 -4.60 18.94 -6.61
C LYS A 64 -3.62 19.68 -5.69
N TYR A 65 -3.27 19.09 -4.56
CA TYR A 65 -2.37 19.67 -3.55
C TYR A 65 -0.93 19.16 -3.65
N THR A 66 -0.72 18.00 -4.30
CA THR A 66 0.61 17.41 -4.50
C THR A 66 1.39 18.12 -5.61
N PHE A 67 2.73 18.11 -5.54
CA PHE A 67 3.61 18.63 -6.60
C PHE A 67 3.30 18.05 -8.01
N LEU A 68 2.70 16.87 -8.07
CA LEU A 68 2.27 16.18 -9.29
C LEU A 68 1.12 16.87 -10.05
N ALA A 69 0.43 17.83 -9.43
CA ALA A 69 -0.66 18.58 -10.08
C ALA A 69 -0.21 19.28 -11.36
N GLN A 70 1.00 19.86 -11.34
CA GLN A 70 1.58 20.66 -12.43
C GLN A 70 2.62 19.90 -13.26
N PHE A 71 3.05 18.70 -12.84
CA PHE A 71 4.08 17.92 -13.52
C PHE A 71 3.46 16.81 -14.39
N GLN A 72 3.18 17.12 -15.65
CA GLN A 72 2.51 16.20 -16.58
C GLN A 72 3.32 14.92 -16.84
N VAL A 73 4.65 15.02 -16.89
CA VAL A 73 5.55 13.86 -17.07
C VAL A 73 5.41 12.87 -15.90
N GLY A 74 5.27 13.37 -14.68
CA GLY A 74 5.08 12.52 -13.49
C GLY A 74 3.76 11.75 -13.51
N LYS A 75 2.69 12.33 -14.07
CA LYS A 75 1.41 11.62 -14.26
C LYS A 75 1.57 10.48 -15.24
N PHE A 76 2.29 10.71 -16.35
CA PHE A 76 2.55 9.66 -17.35
C PHE A 76 3.38 8.53 -16.75
N ILE A 77 4.49 8.84 -16.08
CA ILE A 77 5.31 7.82 -15.39
C ILE A 77 4.46 7.02 -14.41
N LEU A 78 3.60 7.66 -13.63
CA LEU A 78 2.77 6.96 -12.64
C LEU A 78 1.71 6.05 -13.30
N ILE A 79 1.12 6.47 -14.42
CA ILE A 79 0.19 5.62 -15.20
C ILE A 79 0.90 4.35 -15.66
N PHE A 80 2.07 4.48 -16.30
CA PHE A 80 2.81 3.34 -16.83
C PHE A 80 3.40 2.47 -15.72
N ALA A 81 3.89 3.07 -14.63
CA ALA A 81 4.41 2.34 -13.47
C ALA A 81 3.31 1.59 -12.71
N SER A 82 2.06 2.03 -12.78
CA SER A 82 0.93 1.32 -12.14
C SER A 82 0.67 -0.03 -12.79
N ILE A 83 0.93 -0.20 -14.10
CA ILE A 83 0.70 -1.47 -14.80
C ILE A 83 1.53 -2.62 -14.20
N PRO A 84 2.89 -2.58 -14.20
CA PRO A 84 3.68 -3.65 -13.61
C PRO A 84 3.45 -3.78 -12.10
N LEU A 85 3.15 -2.66 -11.41
CA LEU A 85 2.85 -2.70 -9.99
C LEU A 85 1.57 -3.51 -9.69
N ILE A 86 0.52 -3.39 -10.50
CA ILE A 86 -0.71 -4.19 -10.33
C ILE A 86 -0.40 -5.68 -10.40
N PHE A 87 0.35 -6.11 -11.43
CA PHE A 87 0.72 -7.51 -11.58
C PHE A 87 1.57 -8.00 -10.41
N TYR A 88 2.51 -7.20 -9.94
CA TYR A 88 3.34 -7.53 -8.79
C TYR A 88 2.50 -7.71 -7.52
N LEU A 89 1.59 -6.78 -7.23
CA LEU A 89 0.72 -6.87 -6.04
C LEU A 89 -0.25 -8.04 -6.09
N ILE A 90 -0.79 -8.35 -7.27
CA ILE A 90 -1.62 -9.53 -7.49
C ILE A 90 -0.81 -10.80 -7.24
N ASN A 91 0.44 -10.86 -7.73
CA ASN A 91 1.31 -12.02 -7.52
C ASN A 91 1.62 -12.25 -6.03
N LEU A 92 1.95 -11.20 -5.28
CA LEU A 92 2.14 -11.29 -3.82
C LEU A 92 0.87 -11.79 -3.13
N PHE A 93 -0.29 -11.23 -3.48
CA PHE A 93 -1.56 -11.63 -2.90
C PHE A 93 -1.87 -13.12 -3.14
N PHE A 94 -1.69 -13.62 -4.37
CA PHE A 94 -1.87 -15.04 -4.65
C PHE A 94 -0.83 -15.92 -3.94
N GLY A 95 0.42 -15.48 -3.84
CA GLY A 95 1.44 -16.19 -3.06
C GLY A 95 1.05 -16.38 -1.59
N TYR A 96 0.38 -15.38 -0.99
CA TYR A 96 -0.18 -15.52 0.36
C TYR A 96 -1.43 -16.42 0.41
N GLN A 97 -2.30 -16.40 -0.60
CA GLN A 97 -3.45 -17.31 -0.64
C GLN A 97 -3.01 -18.77 -0.77
N ASP A 98 -2.02 -19.06 -1.62
CA ASP A 98 -1.43 -20.39 -1.73
C ASP A 98 -0.82 -20.85 -0.40
N PHE A 99 -0.24 -19.91 0.36
CA PHE A 99 0.23 -20.17 1.72
C PHE A 99 -0.92 -20.47 2.69
N LEU A 100 -2.08 -19.82 2.60
CA LEU A 100 -3.22 -20.17 3.46
C LEU A 100 -3.86 -21.53 3.08
N GLU A 101 -3.90 -21.85 1.79
CA GLU A 101 -4.49 -23.09 1.31
C GLU A 101 -3.67 -24.31 1.76
N ARG A 102 -2.35 -24.27 1.57
CA ARG A 102 -1.44 -25.33 2.04
C ARG A 102 -1.46 -25.50 3.56
N GLN A 103 -1.81 -24.46 4.33
CA GLN A 103 -1.99 -24.58 5.79
C GLN A 103 -3.18 -25.47 6.14
N SER A 104 -4.23 -25.39 5.35
CA SER A 104 -5.44 -26.19 5.51
C SER A 104 -5.18 -27.67 5.22
N GLU A 105 -4.11 -27.99 4.48
CA GLU A 105 -3.70 -29.36 4.11
C GLU A 105 -2.75 -30.01 5.14
N GLY A 106 -2.08 -29.25 6.00
CA GLY A 106 -1.21 -29.80 7.05
C GLY A 106 -0.33 -28.77 7.77
N MET A 107 -0.25 -28.86 9.11
CA MET A 107 0.34 -27.81 9.95
C MET A 107 1.86 -27.89 10.13
N GLU A 108 2.49 -29.03 9.79
CA GLU A 108 3.94 -29.24 10.00
C GLU A 108 4.81 -28.30 9.17
N ALA A 109 4.39 -27.94 7.95
CA ALA A 109 5.14 -27.02 7.08
C ALA A 109 5.11 -25.56 7.59
N TYR A 110 4.23 -25.23 8.54
CA TYR A 110 3.97 -23.86 8.99
C TYR A 110 4.72 -23.48 10.26
N GLN A 111 5.11 -24.48 11.06
CA GLN A 111 5.89 -24.25 12.28
C GLN A 111 7.21 -23.51 12.03
N ILE A 112 7.76 -23.56 10.81
CA ILE A 112 8.98 -22.84 10.44
C ILE A 112 8.81 -21.31 10.34
N TYR A 113 7.56 -20.82 10.29
CA TYR A 113 7.25 -19.40 10.18
C TYR A 113 6.94 -18.75 11.53
N PHE A 114 6.57 -19.55 12.53
CA PHE A 114 6.13 -19.11 13.86
C PHE A 114 7.14 -19.50 14.93
N ARG A 115 7.00 -18.90 16.12
CA ARG A 115 7.79 -19.32 17.29
C ARG A 115 7.44 -20.76 17.70
N ALA A 116 8.46 -21.50 18.13
CA ALA A 116 8.35 -22.94 18.42
C ALA A 116 7.57 -23.27 19.71
N ASP A 117 7.32 -22.27 20.56
CA ASP A 117 6.61 -22.38 21.84
C ASP A 117 5.10 -22.05 21.73
N MET A 118 4.61 -21.74 20.53
CA MET A 118 3.22 -21.36 20.30
C MET A 118 2.28 -22.57 20.32
N THR A 119 1.15 -22.41 20.99
CA THR A 119 0.10 -23.45 21.04
C THR A 119 -0.75 -23.45 19.76
N PHE A 120 -1.41 -24.58 19.46
CA PHE A 120 -2.26 -24.74 18.28
C PHE A 120 -3.35 -23.67 18.17
N ASP A 121 -3.96 -23.29 19.29
CA ASP A 121 -5.02 -22.27 19.33
C ASP A 121 -4.45 -20.87 19.03
N GLU A 122 -3.28 -20.53 19.58
CA GLU A 122 -2.59 -19.26 19.30
C GLU A 122 -2.18 -19.13 17.82
N HIS A 123 -1.69 -20.21 17.21
CA HIS A 123 -1.40 -20.23 15.77
C HIS A 123 -2.64 -19.87 14.93
N GLY A 124 -3.80 -20.45 15.29
CA GLY A 124 -5.06 -20.19 14.60
C GLY A 124 -5.50 -18.73 14.71
N GLU A 125 -5.34 -18.12 15.89
CA GLU A 125 -5.69 -16.72 16.10
C GLU A 125 -4.80 -15.75 15.32
N VAL A 126 -3.48 -16.00 15.32
CA VAL A 126 -2.51 -15.14 14.63
C VAL A 126 -2.68 -15.21 13.12
N ILE A 127 -2.87 -16.42 12.56
CA ILE A 127 -3.19 -16.59 11.14
C ILE A 127 -4.50 -15.91 10.78
N LYS A 128 -5.53 -16.03 11.62
CA LYS A 128 -6.82 -15.38 11.38
C LYS A 128 -6.70 -13.86 11.39
N TYR A 129 -5.88 -13.31 12.28
CA TYR A 129 -5.58 -11.88 12.29
C TYR A 129 -4.81 -11.47 11.02
N LEU A 130 -3.71 -12.16 10.72
CA LEU A 130 -2.88 -11.88 9.54
C LEU A 130 -3.71 -11.94 8.26
N SER A 131 -4.53 -12.99 8.09
CA SER A 131 -5.34 -13.18 6.89
C SER A 131 -6.35 -12.06 6.67
N LYS A 132 -7.02 -11.61 7.74
CA LYS A 132 -7.94 -10.46 7.68
C LYS A 132 -7.23 -9.20 7.26
N VAL A 133 -6.12 -8.90 7.95
CA VAL A 133 -5.37 -7.66 7.77
C VAL A 133 -4.69 -7.63 6.39
N TYR A 134 -4.00 -8.70 6.04
CA TYR A 134 -3.33 -8.86 4.74
C TYR A 134 -4.33 -8.76 3.60
N SER A 135 -5.45 -9.49 3.65
CA SER A 135 -6.46 -9.44 2.59
C SER A 135 -7.06 -8.05 2.45
N PHE A 136 -7.36 -7.37 3.57
CA PHE A 136 -7.88 -6.02 3.54
C PHE A 136 -6.90 -5.03 2.87
N PHE A 137 -5.65 -4.97 3.33
CA PHE A 137 -4.67 -4.03 2.79
C PHE A 137 -4.27 -4.37 1.35
N ALA A 138 -4.11 -5.65 1.02
CA ALA A 138 -3.77 -6.08 -0.34
C ALA A 138 -4.87 -5.72 -1.35
N LEU A 139 -6.13 -6.07 -1.05
CA LEU A 139 -7.26 -5.75 -1.93
C LEU A 139 -7.43 -4.24 -2.11
N CYS A 140 -7.39 -3.48 -1.01
CA CYS A 140 -7.48 -2.03 -1.08
C CYS A 140 -6.32 -1.43 -1.89
N ALA A 141 -5.08 -1.89 -1.68
CA ALA A 141 -3.93 -1.40 -2.42
C ALA A 141 -4.08 -1.68 -3.93
N ILE A 142 -4.44 -2.91 -4.31
CA ILE A 142 -4.66 -3.30 -5.70
C ILE A 142 -5.74 -2.42 -6.35
N ILE A 143 -6.90 -2.25 -5.69
CA ILE A 143 -8.00 -1.43 -6.21
C ILE A 143 -7.54 0.01 -6.45
N VAL A 144 -6.88 0.62 -5.48
CA VAL A 144 -6.44 2.02 -5.57
C VAL A 144 -5.37 2.20 -6.66
N VAL A 145 -4.45 1.24 -6.83
CA VAL A 145 -3.46 1.25 -7.92
C VAL A 145 -4.14 1.10 -9.28
N ILE A 146 -5.16 0.24 -9.42
CA ILE A 146 -5.96 0.09 -10.65
C ILE A 146 -6.72 1.38 -10.97
N MET A 147 -7.31 2.04 -9.97
CA MET A 147 -8.11 3.26 -10.17
C MET A 147 -7.26 4.49 -10.51
N SER A 148 -6.03 4.56 -10.00
CA SER A 148 -5.10 5.69 -10.17
C SER A 148 -4.87 6.12 -11.62
N PRO A 149 -4.49 5.23 -12.56
CA PRO A 149 -4.23 5.63 -13.95
C PRO A 149 -5.46 6.23 -14.63
N PHE A 150 -6.66 5.71 -14.39
CA PHE A 150 -7.89 6.26 -14.97
C PHE A 150 -8.14 7.70 -14.50
N ARG A 151 -7.99 7.95 -13.19
CA ARG A 151 -8.15 9.30 -12.64
C ARG A 151 -7.10 10.27 -13.19
N LEU A 152 -5.85 9.83 -13.32
CA LEU A 152 -4.78 10.64 -13.88
C LEU A 152 -5.00 10.98 -15.36
N LEU A 153 -5.50 10.02 -16.14
CA LEU A 153 -5.85 10.22 -17.55
C LEU A 153 -6.97 11.26 -17.71
N ILE A 154 -8.01 11.19 -16.85
CA ILE A 154 -9.06 12.21 -16.82
C ILE A 154 -8.50 13.59 -16.44
N SER A 155 -7.59 13.66 -15.45
CA SER A 155 -6.92 14.92 -15.08
C SER A 155 -6.13 15.50 -16.27
N TYR A 156 -5.41 14.66 -17.02
CA TYR A 156 -4.68 15.08 -18.22
C TYR A 156 -5.63 15.63 -19.30
N TRP A 157 -6.72 14.91 -19.60
CA TRP A 157 -7.69 15.32 -20.61
C TRP A 157 -8.30 16.69 -20.30
N ARG A 158 -8.70 16.95 -19.04
CA ARG A 158 -9.30 18.24 -18.65
C ARG A 158 -8.35 19.42 -18.87
N VAL A 159 -7.06 19.23 -18.60
CA VAL A 159 -6.03 20.26 -18.83
C VAL A 159 -5.80 20.48 -20.32
N TYR A 160 -5.70 19.41 -21.11
CA TYR A 160 -5.49 19.49 -22.56
C TYR A 160 -6.66 20.20 -23.27
N ASN A 161 -7.89 19.87 -22.90
CA ASN A 161 -9.09 20.38 -23.56
C ASN A 161 -9.57 21.75 -23.03
N LYS A 162 -8.82 22.39 -22.10
CA LYS A 162 -9.11 23.69 -21.49
C LYS A 162 -10.50 23.85 -20.86
N VAL A 163 -11.20 22.74 -20.55
CA VAL A 163 -12.62 22.76 -20.09
C VAL A 163 -12.73 22.95 -18.56
N GLY A 164 -11.63 23.01 -17.79
CA GLY A 164 -11.70 23.33 -16.37
C GLY A 164 -10.38 23.24 -15.60
N THR A 165 -10.30 23.95 -14.47
CA THR A 165 -9.16 23.94 -13.55
C THR A 165 -9.03 22.63 -12.78
N VAL A 166 -7.78 22.15 -12.69
CA VAL A 166 -7.27 20.96 -11.95
C VAL A 166 -8.09 20.56 -10.73
#